data_AF-A0A938BLL8-F1
#
_entry.id   AF-A0A938BLL8-F1
#
_cell.length_a   1.000
_cell.length_b   1.000
_cell.length_c   1.000
_cell.angle_alpha   90.00
_cell.angle_beta   90.00
_cell.angle_gamma   90.00
#
_symmetry.space_group_name_H-M   'P 1'
#
loop_
_entity.id
_entity.type
_entity.pdbx_description
1 polymer ?
#
loop_
_entity_poly.entity_id
_entity_poly.type
_entity_poly.pdbx_seq_one_letter_code
_entity_poly.pdbx_strand_id
1 'polypeptide(L)'
;MNSPALLQADTRLPSEAAATVEVFRAHRKWVVASHMNPDGDTLGSAVALKQLLRAMGHEVRHFCPDVPPRSLAFLCGIEEVETSLPDGGDWAIATCDAADLSRFGDKWIDRLKAAEVLVVVDHHISNQAFGTHNL
;
A
#
# COMPACT_ATOMS: atom_id res chain seq x y z
N MET A 1 12.52 -2.12 45.52
CA MET A 1 11.44 -2.05 44.51
C MET A 1 12.07 -2.44 43.18
N ASN A 2 11.78 -3.65 42.69
CA ASN A 2 12.32 -4.12 41.41
C ASN A 2 11.54 -3.42 40.28
N SER A 3 12.26 -2.69 39.45
CA SER A 3 11.74 -2.18 38.18
C SER A 3 11.43 -3.38 37.27
N PRO A 4 10.23 -3.50 36.69
CA PRO A 4 9.97 -4.58 35.76
C PRO A 4 10.82 -4.34 34.50
N ALA A 5 11.68 -5.31 34.18
CA ALA A 5 12.36 -5.34 32.90
C ALA A 5 11.28 -5.39 31.81
N LEU A 6 11.10 -4.28 31.10
CA LEU A 6 10.40 -4.28 29.81
C LEU A 6 11.11 -5.34 28.96
N LEU A 7 10.37 -6.38 28.57
CA LEU A 7 10.81 -7.30 27.52
C LEU A 7 11.29 -6.44 26.36
N GLN A 8 12.59 -6.49 26.06
CA GLN A 8 13.09 -6.02 24.78
C GLN A 8 12.47 -6.95 23.74
N ALA A 9 11.33 -6.54 23.16
CA ALA A 9 10.80 -7.21 21.99
C ALA A 9 11.91 -7.26 20.95
N ASP A 10 12.08 -8.40 20.28
CA ASP A 10 13.03 -8.51 19.18
C ASP A 10 12.64 -7.48 18.12
N THR A 11 13.40 -6.37 18.05
CA THR A 11 13.12 -5.25 17.14
C THR A 11 13.59 -5.54 15.72
N ARG A 12 14.09 -6.74 15.44
CA ARG A 12 14.52 -7.13 14.10
C ARG A 12 13.28 -7.45 13.27
N LEU A 13 13.06 -6.65 12.23
CA LEU A 13 12.05 -6.96 11.22
C LEU A 13 12.38 -8.30 10.56
N PRO A 14 11.36 -9.10 10.17
CA PRO A 14 11.55 -10.19 9.22
C PRO A 14 12.31 -9.71 7.97
N SER A 15 13.10 -10.57 7.35
CA SER A 15 13.96 -10.22 6.20
C SER A 15 13.20 -9.55 5.07
N GLU A 16 12.00 -10.03 4.78
CA GLU A 16 11.09 -9.57 3.74
C GLU A 16 10.56 -8.16 4.06
N ALA A 17 10.21 -7.93 5.33
CA ALA A 17 9.78 -6.60 5.80
C ALA A 17 10.93 -5.60 5.74
N ALA A 18 12.15 -5.99 6.14
CA ALA A 18 13.33 -5.15 6.03
C ALA A 18 13.65 -4.80 4.56
N ALA A 19 13.60 -5.79 3.66
CA ALA A 19 13.81 -5.57 2.23
C ALA A 19 12.75 -4.63 1.63
N THR A 20 11.49 -4.81 2.01
CA THR A 20 10.37 -3.96 1.55
C THR A 20 10.54 -2.51 2.02
N VAL A 21 11.00 -2.29 3.26
CA VAL A 21 11.32 -0.95 3.77
C VAL A 21 12.41 -0.27 2.95
N GLU A 22 13.44 -0.99 2.53
CA GLU A 22 14.50 -0.44 1.68
C GLU A 22 13.98 -0.07 0.28
N VAL A 23 13.05 -0.86 -0.29
CA VAL A 23 12.38 -0.52 -1.56
C VAL A 23 11.58 0.78 -1.42
N PHE A 24 10.82 0.95 -0.33
CA PHE A 24 10.10 2.18 -0.07
C PHE A 24 11.03 3.41 0.01
N ARG A 25 12.19 3.26 0.67
CA ARG A 25 13.20 4.33 0.79
C ARG A 25 13.88 4.67 -0.53
N ALA A 26 14.08 3.69 -1.41
CA ALA A 26 14.80 3.87 -2.67
C ALA A 26 14.03 4.67 -3.74
N HIS A 27 12.70 4.71 -3.67
CA HIS A 27 11.85 5.34 -4.69
C HIS A 27 11.22 6.63 -4.18
N ARG A 28 11.11 7.66 -5.02
CA ARG A 28 10.57 8.98 -4.62
C ARG A 28 9.10 9.20 -4.94
N LYS A 29 8.55 8.47 -5.90
CA LYS A 29 7.18 8.64 -6.39
C LYS A 29 6.40 7.34 -6.21
N TRP A 30 5.28 7.42 -5.47
CA TRP A 30 4.48 6.26 -5.11
C TRP A 30 3.00 6.46 -5.45
N VAL A 31 2.39 5.42 -6.01
CA VAL A 31 0.94 5.24 -5.99
C VAL A 31 0.64 4.16 -4.96
N VAL A 32 -0.13 4.51 -3.93
CA VAL A 32 -0.72 3.52 -3.02
C VAL A 32 -2.08 3.13 -3.58
N ALA A 33 -2.31 1.84 -3.78
CA ALA A 33 -3.48 1.32 -4.47
C ALA A 33 -4.35 0.45 -3.55
N SER A 34 -5.63 0.82 -3.45
CA SER A 34 -6.69 0.04 -2.80
C SER A 34 -7.51 -0.72 -3.85
N HIS A 35 -8.02 -1.89 -3.52
CA HIS A 35 -8.85 -2.67 -4.46
C HIS A 35 -10.28 -2.13 -4.63
N MET A 36 -10.99 -2.66 -5.63
CA MET A 36 -12.43 -2.44 -5.85
C MET A 36 -13.27 -2.90 -4.66
N ASN A 37 -14.45 -2.33 -4.47
CA ASN A 37 -15.29 -2.52 -3.28
C ASN A 37 -14.49 -2.44 -1.97
N PRO A 38 -13.74 -1.34 -1.75
CA PRO A 38 -12.80 -1.26 -0.65
C PRO A 38 -13.53 -1.28 0.71
N ASP A 39 -12.92 -1.93 1.69
CA ASP A 39 -13.42 -1.94 3.06
C ASP A 39 -12.52 -1.10 4.00
N GLY A 40 -12.72 -1.27 5.31
CA GLY A 40 -11.98 -0.54 6.32
C GLY A 40 -10.49 -0.91 6.37
N ASP A 41 -10.13 -2.16 6.08
CA ASP A 41 -8.74 -2.60 6.07
C ASP A 41 -8.03 -2.05 4.83
N THR A 42 -8.65 -2.23 3.65
CA THR A 42 -8.10 -1.74 2.38
C THR A 42 -7.83 -0.24 2.37
N LEU A 43 -8.77 0.56 2.91
CA LEU A 43 -8.60 2.03 2.93
C LEU A 43 -7.76 2.48 4.12
N GLY A 44 -7.92 1.86 5.29
CA GLY A 44 -7.17 2.20 6.48
C GLY A 44 -5.67 1.99 6.29
N SER A 45 -5.29 0.81 5.78
CA SER A 45 -3.89 0.47 5.49
C SER A 45 -3.30 1.36 4.40
N ALA A 46 -4.03 1.59 3.30
CA ALA A 46 -3.56 2.43 2.20
C ALA A 46 -3.41 3.90 2.60
N VAL A 47 -4.36 4.47 3.35
CA VAL A 47 -4.25 5.83 3.89
C VAL A 47 -3.06 5.93 4.83
N ALA A 48 -2.88 4.97 5.75
CA ALA A 48 -1.76 4.96 6.68
C ALA A 48 -0.41 4.92 5.94
N LEU A 49 -0.26 4.03 4.95
CA LEU A 49 0.95 3.92 4.14
C LEU A 49 1.22 5.20 3.35
N LYS A 50 0.19 5.78 2.74
CA LYS A 50 0.30 7.05 2.01
C LYS A 50 0.83 8.17 2.91
N GLN A 51 0.26 8.31 4.10
CA GLN A 51 0.66 9.35 5.05
C GLN A 51 2.09 9.13 5.57
N LEU A 52 2.48 7.87 5.83
CA LEU A 52 3.84 7.51 6.21
C LEU A 52 4.84 7.88 5.11
N LEU A 53 4.58 7.48 3.86
CA LEU A 53 5.46 7.79 2.73
C LEU A 53 5.55 9.30 2.47
N ARG A 54 4.44 10.03 2.61
CA ARG A 54 4.48 11.51 2.56
C ARG A 54 5.34 12.11 3.67
N ALA A 55 5.22 11.62 4.91
CA ALA A 55 6.03 12.08 6.03
C ALA A 55 7.52 11.78 5.83
N MET A 56 7.86 10.74 5.07
CA MET A 56 9.24 10.41 4.64
C MET A 56 9.74 11.27 3.47
N GLY A 57 8.92 12.18 2.93
CA GLY A 57 9.28 13.10 1.86
C GLY A 57 9.12 12.52 0.44
N HIS A 58 8.29 11.50 0.27
CA HIS A 58 7.93 10.97 -1.05
C HIS A 58 6.75 11.77 -1.65
N GLU A 59 6.68 11.82 -2.99
CA GLU A 59 5.48 12.23 -3.72
C GLU A 59 4.53 11.02 -3.79
N VAL A 60 3.33 11.16 -3.21
CA VAL A 60 2.41 10.02 -3.07
C VAL A 60 1.00 10.35 -3.53
N ARG A 61 0.44 9.48 -4.36
CA ARG A 61 -0.96 9.46 -4.79
C ARG A 61 -1.67 8.23 -4.23
N HIS A 62 -2.98 8.33 -4.03
CA HIS A 62 -3.81 7.20 -3.59
C HIS A 62 -4.82 6.88 -4.67
N PHE A 63 -4.75 5.67 -5.22
CA PHE A 63 -5.65 5.17 -6.24
C PHE A 63 -6.60 4.11 -5.67
N CYS A 64 -7.87 4.16 -6.06
CA CYS A 64 -8.83 3.08 -5.86
C CYS A 64 -9.78 3.02 -7.06
N PRO A 65 -10.05 1.84 -7.66
CA PRO A 65 -10.97 1.74 -8.80
C PRO A 65 -12.37 2.28 -8.50
N ASP A 66 -12.83 2.11 -7.26
CA ASP A 66 -14.16 2.53 -6.81
C ASP A 66 -14.08 3.71 -5.85
N VAL A 67 -15.19 4.46 -5.75
CA VAL A 67 -15.31 5.57 -4.80
C VAL A 67 -15.38 5.02 -3.37
N PRO A 68 -14.58 5.53 -2.42
CA PRO A 68 -14.66 5.12 -1.03
C PRO A 68 -16.09 5.24 -0.45
N PRO A 69 -16.55 4.27 0.35
CA PRO A 69 -17.90 4.32 0.91
C PRO A 69 -18.03 5.46 1.92
N ARG A 70 -19.19 6.13 1.93
CA ARG A 70 -19.45 7.28 2.81
C ARG A 70 -19.30 6.95 4.31
N SER A 71 -19.50 5.70 4.71
CA SER A 71 -19.29 5.24 6.09
C SER A 71 -17.84 5.38 6.55
N LEU A 72 -16.88 5.43 5.62
CA LEU A 72 -15.44 5.58 5.89
C LEU A 72 -14.94 7.01 5.63
N ALA A 73 -15.84 7.98 5.40
CA ALA A 73 -15.48 9.38 5.16
C ALA A 73 -14.77 10.07 6.35
N PHE A 74 -14.71 9.42 7.51
CA PHE A 74 -13.97 9.90 8.68
C PHE A 74 -12.46 9.64 8.60
N LEU A 75 -12.00 8.78 7.68
CA LEU A 75 -10.58 8.50 7.50
C LEU A 75 -9.87 9.74 6.94
N CYS A 76 -8.84 10.20 7.66
CA CYS A 76 -8.08 11.39 7.28
C CYS A 76 -7.31 11.18 5.97
N GLY A 77 -7.61 11.97 4.94
CA GLY A 77 -6.96 11.86 3.62
C GLY A 77 -7.72 10.96 2.62
N ILE A 78 -8.91 10.46 2.98
CA ILE A 78 -9.78 9.68 2.09
C ILE A 78 -10.33 10.50 0.93
N GLU A 79 -10.47 11.81 1.11
CA GLU A 79 -10.90 12.78 0.10
C GLU A 79 -9.89 12.96 -1.04
N GLU A 80 -8.66 12.49 -0.84
CA GLU A 80 -7.59 12.52 -1.85
C GLU A 80 -7.50 11.21 -2.66
N VAL A 81 -8.41 10.26 -2.45
CA VAL A 81 -8.47 9.03 -3.24
C VAL A 81 -8.92 9.35 -4.66
N GLU A 82 -8.15 8.91 -5.64
CA GLU A 82 -8.40 9.10 -7.05
C GLU A 82 -8.89 7.81 -7.69
N THR A 83 -9.86 7.91 -8.61
CA THR A 83 -10.43 6.76 -9.33
C THR A 83 -9.71 6.41 -10.63
N SER A 84 -8.52 6.98 -10.83
CA SER A 84 -7.67 6.73 -11.98
C SER A 84 -6.20 6.77 -11.60
N LEU A 85 -5.43 5.85 -12.18
CA LEU A 85 -3.97 5.91 -12.08
C LEU A 85 -3.43 7.17 -12.77
N PRO A 86 -2.32 7.76 -12.27
CA PRO A 86 -1.62 8.86 -12.94
C PRO A 86 -1.29 8.50 -14.39
N ASP A 87 -1.41 9.44 -15.32
CA ASP A 87 -0.90 9.26 -16.68
C ASP A 87 0.60 9.56 -16.72
N GLY A 88 1.38 8.59 -17.24
CA GLY A 88 2.82 8.69 -17.37
C GLY A 88 3.59 8.83 -16.05
N GLY A 89 4.91 8.99 -16.18
CA GLY A 89 5.84 9.13 -15.06
C GLY A 89 6.29 7.82 -14.42
N ASP A 90 7.42 7.89 -13.73
CA ASP A 90 8.08 6.74 -13.10
C ASP A 90 7.52 6.53 -11.69
N TRP A 91 6.27 6.05 -11.61
CA TRP A 91 5.61 5.76 -10.36
C TRP A 91 5.86 4.31 -9.94
N ALA A 92 6.43 4.11 -8.75
CA ALA A 92 6.34 2.83 -8.06
C ALA A 92 4.92 2.65 -7.51
N ILE A 93 4.45 1.41 -7.43
CA ILE A 93 3.10 1.09 -6.94
C ILE A 93 3.21 0.22 -5.69
N ALA A 94 2.43 0.55 -4.67
CA ALA A 94 2.23 -0.29 -3.50
C ALA A 94 0.74 -0.64 -3.37
N THR A 95 0.39 -1.92 -3.38
CA THR A 95 -0.97 -2.38 -3.13
C THR A 95 -1.12 -2.79 -1.67
N CYS A 96 -2.26 -2.46 -1.07
CA CYS A 96 -2.61 -2.93 0.27
C CYS A 96 -3.84 -3.82 0.20
N ASP A 97 -3.82 -4.92 0.96
CA ASP A 97 -4.99 -5.76 1.23
C ASP A 97 -5.60 -6.42 -0.03
N ALA A 98 -4.78 -6.71 -1.03
CA ALA A 98 -5.22 -7.34 -2.27
C ALA A 98 -4.46 -8.64 -2.54
N ALA A 99 -5.18 -9.77 -2.55
CA ALA A 99 -4.60 -11.09 -2.80
C ALA A 99 -4.21 -11.33 -4.27
N ASP A 100 -4.83 -10.63 -5.22
CA ASP A 100 -4.60 -10.81 -6.65
C ASP A 100 -4.93 -9.55 -7.47
N LEU A 101 -4.48 -9.52 -8.73
CA LEU A 101 -4.66 -8.37 -9.63
C LEU A 101 -6.12 -8.15 -10.08
N SER A 102 -6.98 -9.17 -10.08
CA SER A 102 -8.38 -9.01 -10.49
C SER A 102 -9.14 -8.08 -9.56
N ARG A 103 -8.66 -7.93 -8.31
CA ARG A 103 -9.15 -6.98 -7.31
C ARG A 103 -9.05 -5.51 -7.75
N PHE A 104 -8.30 -5.19 -8.79
CA PHE A 104 -8.22 -3.83 -9.30
C PHE A 104 -9.10 -3.58 -10.53
N GLY A 105 -9.77 -4.60 -11.05
CA GLY A 105 -10.58 -4.53 -12.27
C GLY A 105 -9.76 -4.50 -13.56
N ASP A 106 -10.27 -5.18 -14.59
CA ASP A 106 -9.54 -5.49 -15.84
C ASP A 106 -8.89 -4.27 -16.50
N LYS A 107 -9.54 -3.10 -16.41
CA LYS A 107 -9.05 -1.84 -16.96
C LYS A 107 -7.65 -1.45 -16.47
N TRP A 108 -7.30 -1.81 -15.23
CA TRP A 108 -6.10 -1.33 -14.56
C TRP A 108 -4.99 -2.36 -14.46
N ILE A 109 -5.28 -3.63 -14.75
CA ILE A 109 -4.32 -4.75 -14.58
C ILE A 109 -3.03 -4.53 -15.36
N ASP A 110 -3.13 -4.19 -16.64
CA ASP A 110 -1.94 -3.99 -17.49
C ASP A 110 -1.10 -2.79 -17.02
N ARG A 111 -1.76 -1.74 -16.52
CA ARG A 111 -1.10 -0.56 -15.96
C ARG A 111 -0.36 -0.89 -14.65
N LEU A 112 -0.94 -1.74 -13.79
CA LEU A 112 -0.31 -2.23 -12.56
C LEU A 112 0.91 -3.11 -12.87
N LYS A 113 0.74 -4.06 -13.81
CA LYS A 113 1.83 -4.96 -14.24
C LYS A 113 2.99 -4.25 -14.92
N ALA A 114 2.72 -3.12 -15.57
CA ALA A 114 3.75 -2.32 -16.24
C ALA A 114 4.63 -1.51 -15.27
N ALA A 115 4.28 -1.43 -13.98
CA ALA A 115 5.12 -0.75 -13.00
C ALA A 115 6.43 -1.52 -12.80
N GLU A 116 7.56 -0.82 -12.91
CA GLU A 116 8.89 -1.40 -12.63
C GLU A 116 8.99 -1.91 -11.19
N VAL A 117 8.38 -1.17 -10.26
CA VAL A 117 8.28 -1.55 -8.85
C VAL A 117 6.82 -1.66 -8.46
N LEU A 118 6.43 -2.88 -8.07
CA LEU A 118 5.12 -3.22 -7.55
C LEU A 118 5.32 -3.96 -6.22
N VAL A 119 5.04 -3.28 -5.11
CA VAL A 119 5.06 -3.83 -3.76
C VAL A 119 3.65 -4.30 -3.41
N VAL A 120 3.50 -5.55 -2.99
CA VAL A 120 2.25 -6.10 -2.47
C VAL A 120 2.39 -6.27 -0.97
N VAL A 121 1.58 -5.55 -0.19
CA VAL A 121 1.46 -5.73 1.26
C VAL A 121 0.10 -6.34 1.53
N ASP A 122 0.05 -7.64 1.79
CA ASP A 122 -1.21 -8.36 1.86
C ASP A 122 -1.16 -9.56 2.81
N HIS A 123 -2.19 -9.66 3.66
CA HIS A 123 -2.26 -10.67 4.71
C HIS A 123 -3.10 -11.91 4.34
N HIS A 124 -3.71 -11.94 3.15
CA HIS A 124 -4.56 -13.04 2.75
C HIS A 124 -3.73 -14.30 2.52
N ILE A 125 -4.21 -15.43 3.03
CA ILE A 125 -3.58 -16.73 2.74
C ILE A 125 -3.59 -17.08 1.24
N SER A 126 -4.50 -16.47 0.48
CA SER A 126 -4.66 -16.65 -0.96
C SER A 126 -3.79 -15.70 -1.80
N ASN A 127 -2.92 -14.89 -1.17
CA ASN A 127 -2.05 -13.96 -1.88
C ASN A 127 -1.25 -14.67 -2.98
N GLN A 128 -1.39 -14.18 -4.21
CA GLN A 128 -0.75 -14.75 -5.41
C GLN A 128 0.68 -14.25 -5.63
N ALA A 129 1.19 -13.38 -4.75
CA ALA A 129 2.52 -12.78 -4.84
C ALA A 129 2.79 -12.13 -6.21
N PHE A 130 1.83 -11.34 -6.69
CA PHE A 130 1.85 -10.76 -8.04
C PHE A 130 2.76 -9.53 -8.19
N GLY A 131 3.37 -9.06 -7.11
CA GLY A 131 4.30 -7.93 -7.11
C GLY A 131 5.73 -8.34 -7.48
N THR A 132 6.56 -7.34 -7.78
CA THR A 132 8.01 -7.52 -7.83
C THR A 132 8.60 -7.69 -6.42
N HIS A 133 7.87 -7.22 -5.39
CA HIS A 133 8.16 -7.40 -3.98
C HIS A 133 6.86 -7.75 -3.26
N ASN A 134 6.86 -8.78 -2.41
CA ASN A 134 5.66 -9.28 -1.75
C ASN A 134 5.95 -9.42 -0.25
N LEU A 135 5.09 -8.82 0.57
CA LEU A 135 5.14 -8.79 2.03
C LEU A 135 3.83 -9.29 2.63
#